data_AF-A0A6A8HNN2-F1
#
_entry.id   AF-A0A6A8HNN2-F1
#
_cell.length_a   1.000
_cell.length_b   1.000
_cell.length_c   1.000
_cell.angle_alpha   90.00
_cell.angle_beta   90.00
_cell.angle_gamma   90.00
#
_symmetry.space_group_name_H-M   'P 1'
#
loop_
_entity.id
_entity.type
_entity.pdbx_description
1 polymer ?
#
loop_
_entity_poly.entity_id
_entity_poly.type
_entity_poly.pdbx_seq_one_letter_code
_entity_poly.pdbx_strand_id
1 'polypeptide(L)'
;MKKERIDVLLVQQGLFETREQAKRAVMAGEILGENEERLDKPGMKVDPETKLHFKGTKMPYVSRGGLKLEKALKVFHLSIKDKTVLDIGSSTGGFTDAALQKGAKMSYALDVGTNQLAWKLRQDDRVVVMENTNFRYSKKDDFTSGQPDFATIDVSFISLHLILPNLHSIIKEGGSVVALIKPQFEAGREKVGKHGIVHDPKTHLEVVQDIMAFSASVGYDVCELDFSPITGGQGNIEFLIHLKSVDGEGKIMPEVDAAAVVKQAHAVLEHK
;
A
#
# COMPACT_ATOMS: atom_id res chain seq x y z
N MET A 1 5.49 -38.49 -27.75
CA MET A 1 5.08 -37.11 -27.43
C MET A 1 6.29 -36.20 -27.49
N LYS A 2 6.18 -35.07 -28.20
CA LYS A 2 7.24 -34.05 -28.28
C LYS A 2 7.31 -33.38 -26.90
N LYS A 3 8.48 -33.35 -26.26
CA LYS A 3 8.70 -32.63 -25.00
C LYS A 3 9.51 -31.38 -25.27
N GLU A 4 9.20 -30.28 -24.59
CA GLU A 4 9.89 -28.99 -24.75
C GLU A 4 10.67 -28.61 -23.49
N ARG A 5 11.79 -27.90 -23.66
CA ARG A 5 12.56 -27.41 -22.52
C ARG A 5 11.83 -26.25 -21.85
N ILE A 6 11.86 -26.20 -20.52
CA ILE A 6 11.21 -25.13 -19.73
C ILE A 6 11.70 -23.74 -20.15
N ASP A 7 13.01 -23.56 -20.38
CA ASP A 7 13.57 -22.27 -20.83
C ASP A 7 13.07 -21.83 -22.22
N VAL A 8 12.71 -22.77 -23.09
CA VAL A 8 12.13 -22.50 -24.41
C VAL A 8 10.63 -22.25 -24.28
N LEU A 9 9.94 -23.08 -23.50
CA LEU A 9 8.49 -22.98 -23.28
C LEU A 9 8.10 -21.66 -22.63
N LEU A 10 8.90 -21.16 -21.67
CA LEU A 10 8.72 -19.85 -21.05
C LEU A 10 8.77 -18.67 -22.04
N VAL A 11 9.62 -18.76 -23.07
CA VAL A 11 9.69 -17.76 -24.14
C VAL A 11 8.52 -17.91 -25.11
N GLN A 12 8.16 -19.15 -25.46
CA GLN A 12 7.01 -19.45 -26.32
C GLN A 12 5.68 -18.98 -25.69
N GLN A 13 5.55 -19.10 -24.37
CA GLN A 13 4.38 -18.61 -23.60
C GLN A 13 4.43 -17.09 -23.33
N GLY A 14 5.48 -16.40 -23.74
CA GLY A 14 5.60 -14.94 -23.60
C GLY A 14 5.94 -14.45 -22.18
N LEU A 15 6.42 -15.33 -21.29
CA LEU A 15 6.82 -14.92 -19.93
C LEU A 15 8.19 -14.20 -19.92
N PHE A 16 9.03 -14.46 -20.93
CA PHE A 16 10.33 -13.80 -21.09
C PHE A 16 10.62 -13.52 -22.56
N GLU A 17 11.32 -12.42 -22.83
CA GLU A 17 11.73 -12.04 -24.18
C GLU A 17 12.91 -12.87 -24.69
N THR A 18 13.73 -13.39 -23.77
CA THR A 18 14.92 -14.17 -24.11
C THR A 18 15.02 -15.44 -23.27
N ARG A 19 15.60 -16.49 -23.87
CA ARG A 19 15.88 -17.74 -23.16
C ARG A 19 16.82 -17.55 -21.97
N GLU A 20 17.71 -16.56 -22.02
CA GLU A 20 18.68 -16.32 -20.95
C GLU A 20 18.03 -15.68 -19.71
N GLN A 21 17.01 -14.82 -19.90
CA GLN A 21 16.17 -14.35 -18.80
C GLN A 21 15.36 -15.52 -18.19
N ALA A 22 14.76 -16.36 -19.04
CA ALA A 22 13.98 -17.53 -18.59
C ALA A 22 14.83 -18.50 -17.75
N LYS A 23 16.06 -18.82 -18.17
CA LYS A 23 16.96 -19.70 -17.40
C LYS A 23 17.26 -19.14 -16.00
N ARG A 24 17.54 -17.83 -15.90
CA ARG A 24 17.85 -17.19 -14.61
C ARG A 24 16.68 -17.28 -13.64
N ALA A 25 15.46 -17.02 -14.10
CA ALA A 25 14.26 -17.11 -13.27
C ALA A 25 13.96 -18.54 -12.80
N VAL A 26 14.12 -19.54 -13.70
CA VAL A 26 13.99 -20.96 -13.34
C VAL A 26 15.04 -21.35 -12.29
N MET A 27 16.30 -20.95 -12.47
CA MET A 27 17.38 -21.22 -11.49
C MET A 27 17.15 -20.51 -10.16
N ALA A 28 16.53 -19.33 -10.17
CA ALA A 28 16.12 -18.59 -8.98
C ALA A 28 14.90 -19.22 -8.27
N GLY A 29 14.28 -20.25 -8.84
CA GLY A 29 13.09 -20.89 -8.29
C GLY A 29 11.84 -20.02 -8.40
N GLU A 30 11.84 -19.09 -9.36
CA GLU A 30 10.75 -18.14 -9.60
C GLU A 30 9.70 -18.68 -10.57
N ILE A 31 9.82 -19.92 -11.06
CA ILE A 31 8.91 -20.52 -12.04
C ILE A 31 8.33 -21.81 -11.47
N LEU A 32 7.01 -21.94 -11.55
CA LEU A 32 6.24 -23.11 -11.15
C LEU A 32 5.51 -23.72 -12.34
N GLY A 33 5.23 -25.02 -12.25
CA GLY A 33 4.29 -25.71 -13.14
C GLY A 33 2.85 -25.62 -12.63
N GLU A 34 1.92 -26.24 -13.37
CA GLU A 34 0.48 -26.13 -13.15
C GLU A 34 0.01 -26.58 -11.75
N ASN A 35 0.74 -27.48 -11.08
CA ASN A 35 0.42 -27.97 -9.73
C ASN A 35 1.32 -27.36 -8.64
N GLU A 36 1.83 -26.14 -8.86
CA GLU A 36 2.75 -25.43 -7.96
C GLU A 36 4.09 -26.18 -7.76
N GLU A 37 4.42 -27.14 -8.62
CA GLU A 37 5.69 -27.84 -8.54
C GLU A 37 6.84 -26.92 -8.96
N ARG A 38 7.90 -26.91 -8.16
CA ARG A 38 9.09 -26.12 -8.44
C ARG A 38 9.88 -26.77 -9.57
N LEU A 39 10.19 -25.97 -10.58
CA LEU A 39 10.96 -26.37 -11.73
C LEU A 39 12.38 -25.84 -11.60
N ASP A 40 13.33 -26.69 -11.21
CA ASP A 40 14.69 -26.25 -10.83
C ASP A 40 15.72 -26.32 -11.95
N LYS A 41 15.35 -26.90 -13.10
CA LYS A 41 16.27 -27.17 -14.20
C LYS A 41 15.73 -26.55 -15.49
N PRO A 42 16.32 -25.46 -16.00
CA PRO A 42 15.88 -24.82 -17.24
C PRO A 42 15.83 -25.76 -18.46
N GLY A 43 16.70 -26.78 -18.46
CA GLY A 43 16.75 -27.80 -19.52
C GLY A 43 15.89 -29.03 -19.29
N MET A 44 15.12 -29.09 -18.20
CA MET A 44 14.14 -30.15 -17.99
C MET A 44 13.08 -30.08 -19.10
N LYS A 45 12.68 -31.26 -19.59
CA LYS A 45 11.74 -31.42 -20.69
C LYS A 45 10.35 -31.75 -20.14
N VAL A 46 9.39 -30.86 -20.37
CA VAL A 46 7.99 -30.96 -19.94
C VAL A 46 7.06 -31.13 -21.14
N ASP A 47 5.78 -31.37 -20.88
CA ASP A 47 4.75 -31.35 -21.91
C ASP A 47 4.66 -29.91 -22.49
N PRO A 48 4.64 -29.71 -23.82
CA PRO A 48 4.46 -28.39 -24.41
C PRO A 48 3.18 -27.67 -23.95
N GLU A 49 2.16 -28.42 -23.52
CA GLU A 49 0.91 -27.85 -23.00
C GLU A 49 0.97 -27.49 -21.50
N THR A 50 2.07 -27.81 -20.80
CA THR A 50 2.27 -27.43 -19.40
C THR A 50 2.28 -25.92 -19.26
N LYS A 51 1.31 -25.36 -18.52
CA LYS A 51 1.26 -23.94 -18.19
C LYS A 51 2.33 -23.62 -17.15
N LEU A 52 3.20 -22.67 -17.47
CA LEU A 52 4.23 -22.18 -16.58
C LEU A 52 3.84 -20.80 -16.06
N HIS A 53 4.07 -20.56 -14.78
CA HIS A 53 3.81 -19.25 -14.17
C HIS A 53 4.89 -18.90 -13.16
N PHE A 54 4.94 -17.62 -12.79
CA PHE A 54 5.84 -17.20 -11.74
C PHE A 54 5.41 -17.78 -10.39
N LYS A 55 6.40 -18.11 -9.55
CA LYS A 55 6.20 -18.44 -8.15
C LYS A 55 5.59 -17.25 -7.44
N GLY A 56 4.33 -17.40 -7.07
CA GLY A 56 3.49 -16.30 -6.61
C GLY A 56 2.91 -15.50 -7.78
N THR A 57 1.71 -14.94 -7.56
CA THR A 57 1.12 -13.94 -8.46
C THR A 57 2.12 -12.82 -8.72
N LYS A 58 2.39 -12.51 -9.99
CA LYS A 58 3.11 -11.31 -10.42
C LYS A 58 2.56 -10.14 -9.61
N MET A 59 3.41 -9.49 -8.82
CA MET A 59 2.96 -8.41 -7.94
C MET A 59 2.31 -7.34 -8.83
N PRO A 60 1.01 -7.02 -8.62
CA PRO A 60 0.28 -6.14 -9.53
C PRO A 60 0.82 -4.70 -9.54
N TYR A 61 1.58 -4.35 -8.50
CA TYR A 61 2.14 -3.03 -8.26
C TYR A 61 3.66 -3.11 -8.11
N VAL A 62 4.35 -1.97 -8.27
CA VAL A 62 5.81 -1.88 -8.07
C VAL A 62 6.28 -2.28 -6.66
N SER A 63 5.39 -2.31 -5.67
CA SER A 63 5.69 -2.83 -4.33
C SER A 63 4.46 -3.39 -3.62
N ARG A 64 4.70 -4.12 -2.52
CA ARG A 64 3.64 -4.68 -1.65
C ARG A 64 2.69 -3.62 -1.09
N GLY A 65 3.11 -2.35 -1.01
CA GLY A 65 2.27 -1.25 -0.54
C GLY A 65 0.98 -1.12 -1.35
N GLY A 66 1.02 -1.35 -2.67
CA GLY A 66 -0.16 -1.24 -3.52
C GLY A 66 -1.31 -2.19 -3.13
N LEU A 67 -1.00 -3.34 -2.51
CA LEU A 67 -2.02 -4.27 -2.00
C LEU A 67 -2.84 -3.64 -0.86
N LYS A 68 -2.21 -2.77 -0.05
CA LYS A 68 -2.88 -2.08 1.07
C LYS A 68 -3.91 -1.10 0.53
N LEU A 69 -3.51 -0.25 -0.42
CA LEU A 69 -4.43 0.70 -1.07
C LEU A 69 -5.52 -0.03 -1.85
N GLU A 70 -5.18 -1.10 -2.57
CA GLU A 70 -6.18 -1.91 -3.28
C GLU A 70 -7.25 -2.46 -2.34
N LYS A 71 -6.85 -3.01 -1.18
CA LYS A 71 -7.82 -3.44 -0.16
C LYS A 71 -8.67 -2.26 0.27
N ALA A 72 -8.06 -1.14 0.67
CA ALA A 72 -8.77 0.05 1.14
C ALA A 72 -9.83 0.52 0.14
N LEU A 73 -9.46 0.71 -1.13
CA LEU A 73 -10.40 1.14 -2.17
C LEU A 73 -11.58 0.17 -2.34
N LYS A 74 -11.32 -1.13 -2.21
CA LYS A 74 -12.36 -2.17 -2.34
C LYS A 74 -13.30 -2.21 -1.14
N VAL A 75 -12.76 -2.24 0.07
CA VAL A 75 -13.55 -2.42 1.31
C VAL A 75 -14.29 -1.15 1.70
N PHE A 76 -13.71 0.02 1.41
CA PHE A 76 -14.31 1.33 1.65
C PHE A 76 -15.17 1.83 0.49
N HIS A 77 -15.34 1.01 -0.54
CA HIS A 77 -16.10 1.33 -1.76
C HIS A 77 -15.71 2.69 -2.39
N LEU A 78 -14.43 3.02 -2.33
CA LEU A 78 -13.90 4.30 -2.80
C LEU A 78 -13.55 4.26 -4.28
N SER A 79 -13.89 5.34 -4.99
CA SER A 79 -13.41 5.58 -6.34
C SER A 79 -12.31 6.62 -6.34
N ILE A 80 -11.13 6.23 -6.83
CA ILE A 80 -10.01 7.15 -7.09
C ILE A 80 -9.99 7.63 -8.55
N LYS A 81 -10.99 7.24 -9.35
CA LYS A 81 -11.08 7.58 -10.76
C LYS A 81 -11.17 9.10 -10.93
N ASP A 82 -10.37 9.63 -11.85
CA ASP A 82 -10.29 11.05 -12.21
C ASP A 82 -9.87 11.98 -11.04
N LYS A 83 -9.38 11.41 -9.93
CA LYS A 83 -8.91 12.15 -8.74
C LYS A 83 -7.48 12.66 -8.89
N THR A 84 -7.22 13.80 -8.24
CA THR A 84 -5.86 14.33 -8.03
C THR A 84 -5.37 13.79 -6.70
N VAL A 85 -4.47 12.81 -6.77
CA VAL A 85 -4.01 12.05 -5.61
C VAL A 85 -2.78 12.70 -5.00
N LEU A 86 -2.71 12.74 -3.68
CA LEU A 86 -1.50 13.05 -2.92
C LEU A 86 -1.06 11.81 -2.14
N ASP A 87 0.06 11.21 -2.56
CA ASP A 87 0.65 10.02 -1.93
C ASP A 87 1.77 10.42 -0.96
N ILE A 88 1.47 10.46 0.34
CA ILE A 88 2.36 10.89 1.41
C ILE A 88 3.13 9.68 1.94
N GLY A 89 4.45 9.67 1.71
CA GLY A 89 5.30 8.52 1.96
C GLY A 89 5.32 7.55 0.78
N SER A 90 5.35 8.08 -0.45
CA SER A 90 5.25 7.29 -1.68
C SER A 90 6.32 6.20 -1.81
N SER A 91 7.52 6.40 -1.23
CA SER A 91 8.64 5.47 -1.22
C SER A 91 8.92 4.89 -2.63
N THR A 92 8.84 3.57 -2.79
CA THR A 92 9.00 2.88 -4.09
C THR A 92 7.86 3.13 -5.07
N GLY A 93 6.72 3.65 -4.60
CA GLY A 93 5.58 4.06 -5.41
C GLY A 93 4.43 3.06 -5.44
N GLY A 94 4.31 2.15 -4.47
CA GLY A 94 3.27 1.12 -4.48
C GLY A 94 1.85 1.68 -4.48
N PHE A 95 1.60 2.73 -3.69
CA PHE A 95 0.30 3.40 -3.60
C PHE A 95 0.04 4.25 -4.84
N THR A 96 1.02 5.04 -5.28
CA THR A 96 0.98 5.75 -6.56
C THR A 96 0.63 4.82 -7.75
N ASP A 97 1.30 3.68 -7.89
CA ASP A 97 1.00 2.72 -8.96
C ASP A 97 -0.42 2.17 -8.86
N ALA A 98 -0.85 1.77 -7.66
CA ALA A 98 -2.22 1.34 -7.44
C ALA A 98 -3.25 2.42 -7.78
N ALA A 99 -3.03 3.67 -7.36
CA ALA A 99 -3.90 4.79 -7.69
C ALA A 99 -4.03 5.01 -9.20
N LEU A 100 -2.90 5.05 -9.92
CA LEU A 100 -2.88 5.24 -11.37
C LEU A 100 -3.55 4.10 -12.13
N GLN A 101 -3.34 2.85 -11.70
CA GLN A 101 -4.00 1.68 -12.28
C GLN A 101 -5.51 1.66 -12.04
N LYS A 102 -5.98 2.25 -10.93
CA LYS A 102 -7.42 2.40 -10.63
C LYS A 102 -8.02 3.69 -11.21
N GLY A 103 -7.28 4.42 -12.05
CA GLY A 103 -7.79 5.51 -12.86
C GLY A 103 -7.63 6.90 -12.25
N ALA A 104 -6.73 7.09 -11.28
CA ALA A 104 -6.36 8.43 -10.84
C ALA A 104 -5.93 9.30 -12.03
N LYS A 105 -6.36 10.57 -12.03
CA LYS A 105 -5.98 11.54 -13.05
C LYS A 105 -4.48 11.82 -12.98
N MET A 106 -3.98 12.01 -11.76
CA MET A 106 -2.57 12.21 -11.46
C MET A 106 -2.25 11.89 -9.99
N SER A 107 -0.98 11.73 -9.66
CA SER A 107 -0.49 11.54 -8.29
C SER A 107 0.71 12.43 -7.99
N TYR A 108 0.66 13.19 -6.90
CA TYR A 108 1.85 13.75 -6.25
C TYR A 108 2.49 12.63 -5.43
N ALA A 109 3.65 12.14 -5.87
CA ALA A 109 4.43 11.14 -5.15
C ALA A 109 5.40 11.85 -4.21
N LEU A 110 4.97 12.07 -2.96
CA LEU A 110 5.72 12.85 -1.96
C LEU A 110 6.48 11.92 -1.02
N ASP A 111 7.77 12.17 -0.83
CA ASP A 111 8.61 11.42 0.10
C ASP A 111 9.75 12.28 0.67
N VAL A 112 10.18 11.95 1.90
CA VAL A 112 11.35 12.58 2.55
C VAL A 112 12.66 12.02 2.03
N GLY A 113 12.67 10.81 1.48
CA GLY A 113 13.83 10.16 0.89
C GLY A 113 14.17 10.70 -0.50
N THR A 114 15.23 10.14 -1.06
CA THR A 114 15.74 10.48 -2.40
C THR A 114 15.85 9.23 -3.26
N ASN A 115 15.54 9.34 -4.56
CA ASN A 115 15.70 8.27 -5.55
C ASN A 115 15.04 6.94 -5.16
N GLN A 116 13.90 6.99 -4.48
CA GLN A 116 13.19 5.77 -4.06
C GLN A 116 12.16 5.33 -5.10
N LEU A 117 11.52 6.28 -5.77
CA LEU A 117 10.40 6.01 -6.67
C LEU A 117 10.84 5.16 -7.87
N ALA A 118 10.10 4.09 -8.15
CA ALA A 118 10.37 3.20 -9.27
C ALA A 118 10.44 3.97 -10.60
N TRP A 119 11.42 3.61 -11.44
CA TRP A 119 11.74 4.33 -12.69
C TRP A 119 10.53 4.50 -13.61
N LYS A 120 9.70 3.45 -13.76
CA LYS A 120 8.46 3.50 -14.56
C LYS A 120 7.52 4.61 -14.09
N LEU A 121 7.35 4.79 -12.78
CA LEU A 121 6.46 5.81 -12.21
C LEU A 121 7.08 7.20 -12.32
N ARG A 122 8.40 7.31 -12.13
CA ARG A 122 9.12 8.57 -12.32
C ARG A 122 8.99 9.11 -13.74
N GLN A 123 8.82 8.24 -14.73
CA GLN A 123 8.63 8.59 -16.14
C GLN A 123 7.16 8.71 -16.56
N ASP A 124 6.19 8.42 -15.68
CA ASP A 124 4.77 8.53 -16.03
C ASP A 124 4.34 10.00 -15.97
N ASP A 125 3.81 10.54 -17.06
CA ASP A 125 3.41 11.96 -17.17
C ASP A 125 2.31 12.36 -16.16
N ARG A 126 1.65 11.38 -15.53
CA ARG A 126 0.64 11.60 -14.48
C ARG A 126 1.25 11.69 -13.08
N VAL A 127 2.56 11.54 -12.93
CA VAL A 127 3.24 11.56 -11.63
C VAL A 127 4.04 12.83 -11.46
N VAL A 128 3.74 13.58 -10.40
CA VAL A 128 4.55 14.71 -9.95
C VAL A 128 5.42 14.22 -8.81
N VAL A 129 6.72 14.09 -9.05
CA VAL A 129 7.67 13.58 -8.06
C VAL A 129 8.07 14.70 -7.08
N MET A 130 7.84 14.47 -5.79
CA MET A 130 8.17 15.40 -4.70
C MET A 130 9.06 14.70 -3.66
N GLU A 131 10.29 14.37 -4.05
CA GLU A 131 11.31 13.78 -3.15
C GLU A 131 11.99 14.85 -2.29
N ASN A 132 12.74 14.42 -1.25
CA ASN A 132 13.36 15.31 -0.25
C ASN A 132 12.37 16.31 0.37
N THR A 133 11.10 15.94 0.43
CA THR A 133 10.01 16.82 0.85
C THR A 133 9.41 16.29 2.14
N ASN A 134 9.54 17.06 3.22
CA ASN A 134 8.90 16.73 4.49
C ASN A 134 7.49 17.30 4.53
N PHE A 135 6.50 16.41 4.45
CA PHE A 135 5.09 16.77 4.38
C PHE A 135 4.63 17.70 5.51
N ARG A 136 5.26 17.65 6.69
CA ARG A 136 4.91 18.52 7.83
C ARG A 136 5.06 20.01 7.53
N TYR A 137 5.86 20.36 6.53
CA TYR A 137 6.15 21.73 6.14
C TYR A 137 5.57 22.08 4.78
N SER A 138 4.90 21.13 4.11
CA SER A 138 4.23 21.38 2.84
C SER A 138 3.08 22.35 3.03
N LYS A 139 2.83 23.16 2.00
CA LYS A 139 1.76 24.15 1.94
C LYS A 139 0.89 23.87 0.72
N LYS A 140 -0.33 24.41 0.74
CA LYS A 140 -1.27 24.28 -0.38
C LYS A 140 -0.66 24.73 -1.72
N ASP A 141 0.18 25.77 -1.71
CA ASP A 141 0.82 26.32 -2.90
C ASP A 141 1.88 25.40 -3.53
N ASP A 142 2.36 24.39 -2.81
CA ASP A 142 3.32 23.41 -3.34
C ASP A 142 2.66 22.47 -4.39
N PHE A 143 1.33 22.37 -4.38
CA PHE A 143 0.55 21.47 -5.24
C PHE A 143 0.04 22.18 -6.50
N THR A 144 0.97 22.48 -7.41
CA THR A 144 0.76 23.35 -8.58
C THR A 144 0.00 22.73 -9.75
N SER A 145 -0.09 21.40 -9.84
CA SER A 145 -0.81 20.65 -10.87
C SER A 145 -2.30 20.41 -10.54
N GLY A 146 -2.80 21.08 -9.49
CA GLY A 146 -4.16 20.96 -8.97
C GLY A 146 -4.19 20.60 -7.50
N GLN A 147 -5.17 21.12 -6.76
CA GLN A 147 -5.36 20.79 -5.35
C GLN A 147 -5.76 19.31 -5.21
N PRO A 148 -5.10 18.54 -4.33
CA PRO A 148 -5.48 17.15 -4.08
C PRO A 148 -6.92 17.02 -3.56
N ASP A 149 -7.67 16.08 -4.10
CA ASP A 149 -9.01 15.71 -3.63
C ASP A 149 -9.12 14.25 -3.18
N PHE A 150 -7.99 13.53 -3.20
CA PHE A 150 -7.79 12.24 -2.56
C PHE A 150 -6.36 12.17 -2.01
N ALA A 151 -6.16 11.66 -0.79
CA ALA A 151 -4.82 11.48 -0.23
C ALA A 151 -4.61 10.06 0.29
N THR A 152 -3.37 9.58 0.19
CA THR A 152 -2.92 8.35 0.82
C THR A 152 -1.77 8.62 1.77
N ILE A 153 -1.74 7.93 2.91
CA ILE A 153 -0.69 8.10 3.92
C ILE A 153 -0.12 6.74 4.33
N ASP A 154 1.13 6.47 3.94
CA ASP A 154 1.89 5.26 4.34
C ASP A 154 3.29 5.64 4.87
N VAL A 155 3.33 6.55 5.84
CA VAL A 155 4.59 7.04 6.45
C VAL A 155 5.11 6.13 7.56
N SER A 156 6.40 6.22 7.87
CA SER A 156 7.04 5.46 8.95
C SER A 156 7.84 6.40 9.86
N PHE A 157 8.06 6.00 11.11
CA PHE A 157 8.80 6.79 12.12
C PHE A 157 8.17 8.15 12.48
N ILE A 158 6.89 8.34 12.15
CA ILE A 158 6.12 9.53 12.45
C ILE A 158 4.67 9.14 12.74
N SER A 159 4.05 9.88 13.65
CA SER A 159 2.64 9.73 14.00
C SER A 159 1.73 10.49 13.04
N LEU A 160 0.56 9.94 12.74
CA LEU A 160 -0.53 10.63 12.03
C LEU A 160 -0.95 11.94 12.72
N HIS A 161 -0.71 12.09 14.03
CA HIS A 161 -0.91 13.35 14.76
C HIS A 161 -0.19 14.55 14.15
N LEU A 162 0.94 14.31 13.48
CA LEU A 162 1.75 15.35 12.86
C LEU A 162 1.45 15.55 11.37
N ILE A 163 0.65 14.66 10.77
CA ILE A 163 0.36 14.64 9.34
C ILE A 163 -1.05 15.16 9.05
N LEU A 164 -2.06 14.64 9.76
CA LEU A 164 -3.47 14.93 9.47
C LEU A 164 -3.84 16.42 9.59
N PRO A 165 -3.36 17.20 10.59
CA PRO A 165 -3.67 18.62 10.67
C PRO A 165 -3.12 19.41 9.48
N ASN A 166 -1.88 19.11 9.05
CA ASN A 166 -1.30 19.78 7.89
C ASN A 166 -2.04 19.40 6.61
N LEU A 167 -2.38 18.12 6.44
CA LEU A 167 -3.16 17.64 5.31
C LEU A 167 -4.53 18.32 5.23
N HIS A 168 -5.17 18.64 6.35
CA HIS A 168 -6.49 19.27 6.35
C HIS A 168 -6.44 20.67 5.71
N SER A 169 -5.33 21.39 5.93
CA SER A 169 -5.09 22.70 5.29
C SER A 169 -4.80 22.64 3.78
N ILE A 170 -4.49 21.45 3.26
CA ILE A 170 -4.03 21.23 1.87
C ILE A 170 -5.11 20.56 1.02
N ILE A 171 -5.71 19.48 1.52
CA ILE A 171 -6.68 18.69 0.77
C ILE A 171 -7.95 19.53 0.52
N LYS A 172 -8.63 19.26 -0.59
CA LYS A 172 -9.92 19.86 -0.85
C LYS A 172 -10.93 19.44 0.22
N GLU A 173 -11.77 20.36 0.66
CA GLU A 173 -12.92 20.05 1.52
C GLU A 173 -13.78 18.95 0.89
N GLY A 174 -14.21 17.98 1.70
CA GLY A 174 -14.90 16.78 1.24
C GLY A 174 -13.98 15.74 0.58
N GLY A 175 -12.67 15.99 0.48
CA GLY A 175 -11.67 15.07 -0.04
C GLY A 175 -11.50 13.85 0.86
N SER A 176 -11.26 12.69 0.24
CA SER A 176 -11.07 11.42 0.94
C SER A 176 -9.60 11.17 1.26
N VAL A 177 -9.34 10.57 2.41
CA VAL A 177 -8.00 10.15 2.83
C VAL A 177 -8.04 8.67 3.20
N VAL A 178 -7.10 7.89 2.68
CA VAL A 178 -6.81 6.54 3.16
C VAL A 178 -5.48 6.57 3.88
N ALA A 179 -5.48 6.36 5.19
CA ALA A 179 -4.28 6.37 6.00
C ALA A 179 -3.97 5.00 6.61
N LEU A 180 -2.69 4.70 6.75
CA LEU A 180 -2.21 3.53 7.50
C LEU A 180 -1.94 3.93 8.94
N ILE A 181 -2.67 3.32 9.86
CA ILE A 181 -2.38 3.38 11.29
C ILE A 181 -1.35 2.29 11.59
N LYS A 182 -0.18 2.70 12.05
CA LYS A 182 0.95 1.81 12.35
C LYS A 182 1.24 1.83 13.84
N PRO A 183 0.69 0.89 14.64
CA PRO A 183 0.82 0.92 16.10
C PRO A 183 2.23 1.13 16.62
N GLN A 184 3.24 0.59 15.96
CA GLN A 184 4.66 0.77 16.33
C GLN A 184 5.18 2.21 16.25
N PHE A 185 4.48 3.12 15.56
CA PHE A 185 4.83 4.54 15.44
C PHE A 185 3.85 5.47 16.17
N GLU A 186 2.74 4.93 16.66
CA GLU A 186 1.69 5.68 17.37
C GLU A 186 1.69 5.37 18.87
N ALA A 187 1.98 4.13 19.26
CA ALA A 187 2.00 3.72 20.65
C ALA A 187 3.14 4.39 21.43
N GLY A 188 2.90 4.63 22.72
CA GLY A 188 3.95 5.05 23.66
C GLY A 188 5.11 4.06 23.69
N ARG A 189 6.33 4.58 23.93
CA ARG A 189 7.58 3.79 23.89
C ARG A 189 7.56 2.56 24.80
N GLU A 190 6.79 2.62 25.89
CA GLU A 190 6.61 1.56 26.87
C GLU A 190 5.75 0.39 26.37
N LYS A 191 4.90 0.63 25.36
CA LYS A 191 4.00 -0.39 24.76
C LYS A 191 4.59 -1.04 23.50
N VAL A 192 5.73 -0.55 23.04
CA VAL A 192 6.45 -1.12 21.90
C VAL A 192 7.41 -2.20 22.40
N GLY A 193 7.17 -3.43 21.97
CA GLY A 193 7.95 -4.60 22.39
C GLY A 193 9.34 -4.69 21.77
N LYS A 194 10.01 -5.81 22.02
CA LYS A 194 11.31 -6.11 21.41
C LYS A 194 11.23 -5.99 19.88
N HIS A 195 12.32 -5.51 19.29
CA HIS A 195 12.44 -5.26 17.86
C HIS A 195 11.47 -4.22 17.27
N GLY A 196 10.67 -3.49 18.06
CA GLY A 196 9.74 -2.51 17.51
C GLY A 196 8.38 -3.10 17.12
N ILE A 197 7.99 -4.21 17.73
CA ILE A 197 6.75 -4.91 17.42
C ILE A 197 5.71 -4.68 18.51
N VAL A 198 4.50 -4.33 18.10
CA VAL A 198 3.32 -4.29 18.96
C VAL A 198 2.51 -5.56 18.70
N HIS A 199 2.34 -6.38 19.74
CA HIS A 199 1.60 -7.65 19.67
C HIS A 199 0.31 -7.65 20.47
N ASP A 200 0.17 -6.76 21.45
CA ASP A 200 -0.97 -6.76 22.35
C ASP A 200 -2.22 -6.17 21.66
N PRO A 201 -3.33 -6.94 21.52
CA PRO A 201 -4.56 -6.44 20.93
C PRO A 201 -5.14 -5.22 21.66
N LYS A 202 -4.90 -5.08 22.97
CA LYS A 202 -5.37 -3.90 23.71
C LYS A 202 -4.62 -2.65 23.28
N THR A 203 -3.29 -2.74 23.14
CA THR A 203 -2.48 -1.64 22.61
C THR A 203 -2.92 -1.26 21.18
N HIS A 204 -3.22 -2.23 20.33
CA HIS A 204 -3.78 -1.94 19.00
C HIS A 204 -5.11 -1.19 19.07
N LEU A 205 -6.03 -1.64 19.92
CA LEU A 205 -7.32 -0.98 20.12
C LEU A 205 -7.16 0.46 20.61
N GLU A 206 -6.31 0.68 21.61
CA GLU A 206 -6.03 2.01 22.15
C GLU A 206 -5.49 2.95 21.08
N VAL A 207 -4.50 2.51 20.28
CA VAL A 207 -3.95 3.31 19.18
C VAL A 207 -5.02 3.65 18.15
N VAL A 208 -5.82 2.67 17.73
CA VAL A 208 -6.85 2.90 16.71
C VAL A 208 -7.89 3.89 17.22
N GLN A 209 -8.36 3.75 18.46
CA GLN A 209 -9.32 4.66 19.08
C GLN A 209 -8.77 6.08 19.22
N ASP A 210 -7.51 6.21 19.62
CA ASP A 210 -6.80 7.48 19.72
C ASP A 210 -6.72 8.20 18.37
N ILE A 211 -6.28 7.51 17.31
CA ILE A 211 -6.24 8.09 15.97
C ILE A 211 -7.63 8.46 15.45
N MET A 212 -8.66 7.66 15.71
CA MET A 212 -10.04 7.98 15.32
C MET A 212 -10.53 9.26 16.01
N ALA A 213 -10.36 9.36 17.33
CA ALA A 213 -10.76 10.53 18.10
C ALA A 213 -9.97 11.78 17.68
N PHE A 214 -8.66 11.64 17.50
CA PHE A 214 -7.81 12.73 17.03
C PHE A 214 -8.23 13.22 15.64
N SER A 215 -8.45 12.29 14.70
CA SER A 215 -8.88 12.62 13.33
C SER A 215 -10.19 13.44 13.32
N ALA A 216 -11.16 13.04 14.15
CA ALA A 216 -12.40 13.80 14.33
C ALA A 216 -12.14 15.22 14.84
N SER A 217 -11.32 15.36 15.88
CA SER A 217 -11.01 16.68 16.46
C SER A 217 -10.24 17.63 15.53
N VAL A 218 -9.56 17.10 14.50
CA VAL A 218 -8.82 17.89 13.50
C VAL A 218 -9.52 17.98 12.14
N GLY A 219 -10.84 17.78 12.12
CA GLY A 219 -11.69 18.09 10.96
C GLY A 219 -11.84 16.99 9.93
N TYR A 220 -11.85 15.74 10.38
CA TYR A 220 -12.17 14.59 9.53
C TYR A 220 -13.30 13.75 10.07
N ASP A 221 -14.29 13.45 9.23
CA ASP A 221 -15.18 12.34 9.50
C ASP A 221 -14.40 11.03 9.41
N VAL A 222 -14.51 10.17 10.43
CA VAL A 222 -14.02 8.79 10.39
C VAL A 222 -15.11 7.93 9.77
N CYS A 223 -14.99 7.68 8.47
CA CYS A 223 -16.01 7.01 7.69
C CYS A 223 -15.97 5.49 7.91
N GLU A 224 -14.80 4.88 7.75
CA GLU A 224 -14.63 3.42 7.78
C GLU A 224 -13.26 3.03 8.33
N LEU A 225 -13.16 1.80 8.84
CA LEU A 225 -11.95 1.23 9.42
C LEU A 225 -11.84 -0.25 9.01
N ASP A 226 -10.63 -0.70 8.67
CA ASP A 226 -10.29 -2.10 8.41
C ASP A 226 -8.82 -2.33 8.80
N PHE A 227 -8.28 -3.53 8.61
CA PHE A 227 -6.87 -3.86 8.77
C PHE A 227 -6.15 -4.01 7.41
N SER A 228 -4.84 -3.78 7.37
CA SER A 228 -4.03 -4.02 6.17
C SER A 228 -4.05 -5.53 5.78
N PRO A 229 -4.09 -5.90 4.49
CA PRO A 229 -4.08 -7.30 4.07
C PRO A 229 -2.75 -8.02 4.34
N ILE A 230 -1.70 -7.25 4.62
CA ILE A 230 -0.34 -7.70 4.89
C ILE A 230 0.20 -6.99 6.14
N THR A 231 1.11 -7.64 6.84
CA THR A 231 1.82 -7.04 7.97
C THR A 231 2.92 -6.08 7.49
N GLY A 232 3.25 -5.11 8.35
CA GLY A 232 4.38 -4.20 8.17
C GLY A 232 5.73 -4.92 8.28
N GLY A 233 6.83 -4.19 8.10
CA GLY A 233 8.17 -4.77 7.90
C GLY A 233 8.59 -5.87 8.88
N GLN A 234 8.33 -5.69 10.18
CA GLN A 234 8.70 -6.64 11.24
C GLN A 234 7.54 -7.51 11.73
N GLY A 235 6.45 -7.61 10.96
CA GLY A 235 5.28 -8.39 11.34
C GLY A 235 4.21 -7.61 12.10
N ASN A 236 4.37 -6.29 12.26
CA ASN A 236 3.33 -5.45 12.87
C ASN A 236 2.02 -5.53 12.09
N ILE A 237 0.91 -5.71 12.81
CA ILE A 237 -0.42 -5.52 12.25
C ILE A 237 -0.61 -4.01 12.03
N GLU A 238 -1.08 -3.64 10.84
CA GLU A 238 -1.37 -2.25 10.48
C GLU A 238 -2.86 -2.11 10.18
N PHE A 239 -3.43 -0.93 10.42
CA PHE A 239 -4.85 -0.65 10.18
C PHE A 239 -5.05 0.37 9.07
N LEU A 240 -6.16 0.26 8.37
CA LEU A 240 -6.60 1.16 7.31
C LEU A 240 -7.74 2.01 7.86
N ILE A 241 -7.65 3.32 7.71
CA ILE A 241 -8.73 4.25 8.07
C ILE A 241 -9.10 5.09 6.86
N HIS A 242 -10.40 5.18 6.59
CA HIS A 242 -10.97 6.11 5.61
C HIS A 242 -11.48 7.34 6.35
N LEU A 243 -10.90 8.49 6.01
CA LEU A 243 -11.28 9.78 6.52
C LEU A 243 -11.85 10.66 5.41
N LYS A 244 -12.76 11.56 5.75
CA LYS A 244 -13.26 12.59 4.83
C LYS A 244 -13.09 13.96 5.46
N SER A 245 -12.40 14.87 4.76
CA SER A 245 -12.22 16.24 5.23
C SER A 245 -13.56 16.97 5.31
N VAL A 246 -13.81 17.64 6.43
CA VAL A 246 -15.00 18.46 6.66
C VAL A 246 -14.60 19.81 7.23
N ASP A 247 -15.47 20.81 7.08
CA ASP A 247 -15.34 22.07 7.80
C ASP A 247 -15.81 21.90 9.27
N GLY A 248 -14.98 22.34 10.21
CA GLY A 248 -15.23 22.17 11.66
C GLY A 248 -14.80 20.82 12.23
N GLU A 249 -15.48 20.38 13.29
CA GLU A 249 -15.19 19.11 13.98
C GLU A 249 -15.84 17.94 13.24
N GLY A 250 -15.05 16.90 12.98
CA GLY A 250 -15.51 15.68 12.34
C GLY A 250 -16.26 14.74 13.28
N LYS A 251 -16.85 13.69 12.71
CA LYS A 251 -17.62 12.69 13.45
C LYS A 251 -17.10 11.29 13.18
N ILE A 252 -17.19 10.41 14.16
CA ILE A 252 -16.96 8.98 13.99
C ILE A 252 -18.28 8.34 13.58
N MET A 253 -18.31 7.69 12.40
CA MET A 253 -19.53 7.01 11.95
C MET A 253 -19.88 5.85 12.90
N PRO A 254 -21.16 5.66 13.25
CA PRO A 254 -21.58 4.70 14.28
C PRO A 254 -21.29 3.24 13.91
N GLU A 255 -21.08 2.97 12.61
CA GLU A 255 -20.75 1.66 12.07
C GLU A 255 -19.26 1.29 12.24
N VAL A 256 -18.41 2.26 12.63
CA VAL A 256 -16.97 2.03 12.81
C VAL A 256 -16.70 1.37 14.16
N ASP A 257 -16.46 0.06 14.14
CA ASP A 257 -16.13 -0.74 15.32
C ASP A 257 -14.64 -1.11 15.38
N ALA A 258 -13.87 -0.32 16.12
CA ALA A 258 -12.44 -0.57 16.32
C ALA A 258 -12.15 -1.92 16.99
N ALA A 259 -12.98 -2.35 17.95
CA ALA A 259 -12.77 -3.60 18.67
C ALA A 259 -12.99 -4.82 17.76
N ALA A 260 -14.03 -4.77 16.91
CA ALA A 260 -14.28 -5.80 15.92
C ALA A 260 -13.15 -5.89 14.89
N VAL A 261 -12.69 -4.76 14.35
CA VAL A 261 -11.59 -4.72 13.36
C VAL A 261 -10.29 -5.27 13.94
N VAL A 262 -9.91 -4.84 15.15
CA VAL A 262 -8.71 -5.36 15.84
C VAL A 262 -8.82 -6.86 16.04
N LYS A 263 -9.95 -7.35 16.56
CA LYS A 263 -10.18 -8.79 16.76
C LYS A 263 -10.05 -9.58 15.45
N GLN A 264 -10.62 -9.08 14.35
CA GLN A 264 -10.52 -9.73 13.04
C GLN A 264 -9.08 -9.73 12.51
N ALA A 265 -8.34 -8.64 12.68
CA ALA A 265 -6.95 -8.54 12.26
C ALA A 265 -6.07 -9.61 12.92
N HIS A 266 -6.19 -9.78 14.25
CA HIS A 266 -5.48 -10.82 14.97
C HIS A 266 -5.86 -12.23 14.48
N ALA A 267 -7.15 -12.50 14.31
CA ALA A 267 -7.63 -13.80 13.83
C ALA A 267 -7.13 -14.15 12.42
N VAL A 268 -6.90 -13.16 11.55
CA VAL A 268 -6.46 -13.39 10.17
C VAL A 268 -4.94 -13.38 10.01
N LEU A 269 -4.22 -12.55 10.78
CA LEU A 269 -2.80 -12.27 10.57
C LEU A 269 -1.86 -12.97 11.56
N GLU A 270 -2.31 -13.39 12.73
CA GLU A 270 -1.47 -14.17 13.66
C GLU A 270 -1.33 -15.65 13.25
N HIS A 271 -2.18 -16.12 12.34
CA HIS A 271 -2.16 -17.49 11.82
C HIS A 271 -1.41 -17.63 10.48
N LYS A 272 -0.68 -16.60 10.04
CA LYS A 272 0.17 -16.60 8.84
C LYS A 272 1.65 -16.52 9.21
#